data_AF-A0A7C1LJ34-F1
#
_entry.id   AF-A0A7C1LJ34-F1
#
_cell.length_a   1.000
_cell.length_b   1.000
_cell.length_c   1.000
_cell.angle_alpha   90.00
_cell.angle_beta   90.00
_cell.angle_gamma   90.00
#
_symmetry.space_group_name_H-M   'P 1'
#
loop_
_entity.id
_entity.type
_entity.pdbx_description
1 polymer ?
#
loop_
_entity_poly.entity_id
_entity_poly.type
_entity_poly.pdbx_seq_one_letter_code
_entity_poly.pdbx_strand_id
1 'polypeptide(L)'
;MVPVDKEGTPLHNALVWQDRRTIDQVEFIEKIIGNDKVYEITGLTLDPYFSAPKILWFKDNKPEIYKKTHKFLLVSDFIIYKLTGNYFTDFSKLNCKLKEKHNF
;
A
#
# COMPACT_ATOMS: atom_id res chain seq x y z
N MET A 1 -2.15 0.04 -6.10
CA MET A 1 -0.82 0.18 -5.50
C MET A 1 0.22 -0.21 -6.52
N VAL A 2 1.19 0.68 -6.74
CA VAL A 2 2.27 0.52 -7.71
C VAL A 2 3.59 0.50 -6.94
N PRO A 3 4.32 -0.61 -6.90
CA PRO A 3 5.68 -0.63 -6.38
C PRO A 3 6.61 0.06 -7.38
N VAL A 4 7.41 1.01 -6.91
CA VAL A 4 8.42 1.70 -7.72
C VAL A 4 9.80 1.59 -7.09
N ASP A 5 10.85 1.59 -7.91
CA ASP A 5 12.24 1.71 -7.45
C ASP A 5 12.64 3.17 -7.15
N LYS A 6 13.92 3.39 -6.88
CA LYS A 6 14.48 4.72 -6.57
C LYS A 6 14.37 5.72 -7.73
N GLU A 7 14.30 5.22 -8.95
CA GLU A 7 14.17 6.03 -10.18
C GLU A 7 12.70 6.24 -10.56
N GLY A 8 11.75 5.71 -9.76
CA GLY A 8 10.32 5.80 -10.04
C GLY A 8 9.85 4.86 -11.15
N THR A 9 10.66 3.86 -11.50
CA THR A 9 10.30 2.83 -12.48
C THR A 9 9.38 1.81 -11.81
N PRO A 10 8.20 1.51 -12.40
CA PRO A 10 7.29 0.52 -11.85
C PRO A 10 7.91 -0.88 -11.93
N LEU A 11 7.97 -1.57 -10.79
CA LEU A 11 8.54 -2.91 -10.67
C LEU A 11 7.51 -4.03 -10.90
N HIS A 12 6.22 -3.68 -10.89
CA HIS A 12 5.12 -4.62 -11.10
C HIS A 12 3.85 -3.87 -11.53
N ASN A 13 2.91 -4.62 -12.13
CA ASN A 13 1.56 -4.14 -12.40
C ASN A 13 0.85 -3.70 -11.11
N ALA A 14 0.00 -2.69 -11.25
CA ALA A 14 -0.71 -2.11 -10.13
C ALA A 14 -1.74 -3.09 -9.53
N LEU A 15 -1.71 -3.29 -8.20
CA LEU A 15 -2.83 -3.92 -7.48
C LEU A 15 -3.92 -2.88 -7.24
N VAL A 16 -4.98 -2.90 -8.04
CA VAL A 16 -6.06 -1.92 -7.96
C VAL A 16 -6.90 -2.10 -6.70
N TRP A 17 -7.75 -1.12 -6.39
CA TRP A 17 -8.57 -1.14 -5.18
C TRP A 17 -9.63 -2.26 -5.17
N GLN A 18 -10.07 -2.70 -6.36
CA GLN A 18 -10.99 -3.82 -6.54
C GLN A 18 -10.32 -5.20 -6.41
N ASP A 19 -8.99 -5.25 -6.30
CA ASP A 19 -8.29 -6.52 -6.22
C ASP A 19 -8.46 -7.15 -4.83
N ARG A 20 -9.12 -8.31 -4.80
CA ARG A 20 -9.44 -9.04 -3.56
C ARG A 20 -8.50 -10.21 -3.30
N ARG A 21 -7.40 -10.37 -4.03
CA ARG A 21 -6.45 -11.49 -3.82
C ARG A 21 -5.72 -11.43 -2.47
N THR A 22 -5.90 -10.35 -1.71
CA THR A 22 -5.23 -10.10 -0.44
C THR A 22 -6.09 -10.43 0.77
N ILE A 23 -7.12 -11.27 0.60
CA ILE A 23 -8.00 -11.72 1.69
C ILE A 23 -7.19 -12.49 2.75
N ASP A 24 -6.31 -13.40 2.32
CA ASP A 24 -5.46 -14.16 3.25
C ASP A 24 -4.59 -13.24 4.14
N GLN A 25 -4.11 -12.12 3.57
CA GLN A 25 -3.37 -11.11 4.31
C GLN A 25 -4.25 -10.34 5.29
N VAL A 26 -5.52 -10.09 4.95
CA VAL A 26 -6.49 -9.46 5.87
C VAL A 26 -6.75 -10.36 7.07
N GLU A 27 -7.04 -11.64 6.83
CA GLU A 27 -7.26 -12.63 7.89
C GLU A 27 -6.02 -12.80 8.77
N PHE A 28 -4.83 -12.78 8.17
CA PHE A 28 -3.57 -12.81 8.90
C PHE A 28 -3.39 -11.60 9.82
N ILE A 29 -3.67 -10.38 9.32
CA ILE A 29 -3.59 -9.16 10.12
C ILE A 29 -4.62 -9.18 11.24
N GLU A 30 -5.84 -9.63 10.96
CA GLU A 30 -6.92 -9.76 11.94
C GLU A 30 -6.54 -10.75 13.05
N LYS A 31 -5.94 -11.90 12.71
CA LYS A 31 -5.48 -12.90 13.68
C LYS A 31 -4.36 -12.40 14.59
N ILE A 32 -3.47 -11.55 14.09
CA ILE A 32 -2.29 -11.09 14.85
C ILE A 32 -2.60 -9.83 15.66
N ILE A 33 -3.29 -8.86 15.07
CA ILE A 33 -3.51 -7.53 15.66
C ILE A 33 -4.90 -7.41 16.26
N GLY A 34 -5.90 -8.07 15.67
CA GLY A 34 -7.31 -7.90 16.00
C GLY A 34 -7.94 -6.71 15.26
N ASN A 35 -9.16 -6.89 14.78
CA ASN A 35 -9.92 -5.85 14.05
C ASN A 35 -10.11 -4.59 14.91
N ASP A 36 -10.50 -4.77 16.17
CA ASP A 36 -10.77 -3.67 17.12
C ASP A 36 -9.56 -2.77 17.31
N LYS A 37 -8.36 -3.35 17.41
CA LYS A 37 -7.12 -2.61 17.61
C LYS A 37 -6.68 -1.86 16.35
N VAL A 38 -6.91 -2.44 15.17
CA VAL A 38 -6.69 -1.73 13.90
C VAL A 38 -7.65 -0.54 13.78
N TYR A 39 -8.91 -0.74 14.14
CA TYR A 39 -9.91 0.33 14.15
C TYR A 39 -9.57 1.43 15.17
N GLU A 40 -9.12 1.09 16.36
CA GLU A 40 -8.69 2.06 17.39
C GLU A 40 -7.54 2.95 16.89
N ILE A 41 -6.56 2.37 16.17
CA ILE A 41 -5.38 3.09 15.70
C ILE A 41 -5.67 3.91 14.43
N THR A 42 -6.46 3.35 13.51
CA THR A 42 -6.61 3.89 12.15
C THR A 42 -7.97 4.51 11.87
N GLY A 43 -8.98 4.21 12.69
CA GLY A 43 -10.39 4.54 12.44
C GLY A 43 -11.03 3.76 11.28
N LEU A 44 -10.36 2.72 10.78
CA LEU A 44 -10.75 1.95 9.61
C LEU A 44 -10.88 0.46 9.95
N THR A 45 -11.83 -0.21 9.30
CA THR A 45 -11.95 -1.67 9.36
C THR A 45 -10.89 -2.32 8.49
N LEU A 46 -10.56 -3.58 8.78
CA LEU A 46 -9.68 -4.36 7.92
C LEU A 46 -10.42 -4.80 6.65
N ASP A 47 -9.89 -4.43 5.48
CA ASP A 47 -10.45 -4.81 4.17
C ASP A 47 -9.35 -4.89 3.10
N PRO A 48 -9.44 -5.80 2.10
CA PRO A 48 -8.51 -5.89 0.96
C PRO A 48 -8.36 -4.59 0.16
N TYR A 49 -9.33 -3.68 0.27
CA TYR A 49 -9.31 -2.35 -0.29
C TYR A 49 -8.09 -1.54 0.18
N PHE A 50 -7.69 -1.66 1.45
CA PHE A 50 -6.65 -0.84 2.04
C PHE A 50 -5.24 -1.20 1.56
N SER A 51 -4.28 -0.32 1.86
CA SER A 51 -2.90 -0.50 1.44
C SER A 51 -2.18 -1.62 2.20
N ALA A 52 -2.42 -1.77 3.52
CA ALA A 52 -1.68 -2.71 4.36
C ALA A 52 -1.71 -4.16 3.85
N PRO A 53 -2.88 -4.75 3.52
CA PRO A 53 -2.93 -6.12 3.01
C PRO A 53 -2.22 -6.29 1.66
N LYS A 54 -2.23 -5.25 0.83
CA LYS A 54 -1.56 -5.25 -0.49
C LYS A 54 -0.04 -5.20 -0.37
N ILE A 55 0.49 -4.43 0.57
CA ILE A 55 1.94 -4.42 0.86
C ILE A 55 2.36 -5.80 1.36
N LEU A 56 1.58 -6.39 2.26
CA LEU A 56 1.84 -7.72 2.78
C LEU A 56 1.79 -8.79 1.68
N TRP A 57 0.84 -8.68 0.75
CA TRP A 57 0.75 -9.61 -0.38
C TRP A 57 2.01 -9.57 -1.25
N PHE A 58 2.58 -8.38 -1.52
CA PHE A 58 3.86 -8.28 -2.22
C PHE A 58 5.00 -8.92 -1.46
N LYS A 59 5.03 -8.78 -0.12
CA LYS A 59 6.03 -9.42 0.73
C LYS A 59 5.96 -10.94 0.66
N ASP A 60 4.75 -11.51 0.67
CA ASP A 60 4.53 -12.96 0.69
C ASP A 60 4.69 -13.61 -0.70
N ASN A 61 4.09 -12.99 -1.74
CA ASN A 61 3.98 -13.59 -3.07
C ASN A 61 5.09 -13.17 -4.02
N LYS A 62 5.69 -11.99 -3.81
CA LYS A 62 6.70 -11.39 -4.68
C LYS A 62 7.85 -10.76 -3.86
N PRO A 63 8.51 -11.52 -2.98
CA PRO A 63 9.51 -10.98 -2.04
C PRO A 63 10.66 -10.24 -2.74
N GLU A 64 11.07 -10.67 -3.93
CA GLU A 64 12.11 -10.00 -4.71
C GLU A 64 11.69 -8.61 -5.21
N ILE A 65 10.40 -8.44 -5.54
CA ILE A 65 9.84 -7.13 -5.91
C ILE A 65 9.74 -6.27 -4.66
N TYR A 66 9.25 -6.82 -3.56
CA TYR A 66 9.14 -6.11 -2.29
C TYR A 66 10.51 -5.55 -1.83
N LYS A 67 11.58 -6.34 -1.90
CA LYS A 67 12.95 -5.91 -1.54
C LYS A 67 13.50 -4.79 -2.45
N LYS A 68 13.17 -4.82 -3.74
CA LYS A 68 13.60 -3.80 -4.71
C LYS A 68 12.75 -2.52 -4.67
N THR A 69 11.56 -2.60 -4.06
CA THR A 69 10.64 -1.49 -3.99
C THR A 69 11.18 -0.41 -3.05
N HIS A 70 11.34 0.79 -3.58
CA HIS A 70 11.69 1.96 -2.79
C HIS A 70 10.44 2.60 -2.16
N LYS A 71 9.33 2.69 -2.92
CA LYS A 71 8.06 3.27 -2.45
C LYS A 71 6.87 2.52 -3.03
N PHE A 72 5.79 2.45 -2.26
CA PHE A 72 4.48 2.00 -2.72
C PHE A 72 3.56 3.20 -2.98
N LEU A 73 3.19 3.41 -4.23
CA LEU A 73 2.36 4.54 -4.65
C LEU A 73 0.92 4.11 -4.88
N LEU A 74 -0.04 5.00 -4.62
CA LEU A 74 -1.38 4.82 -5.16
C LEU A 74 -1.35 5.06 -6.67
N VAL A 75 -2.35 4.54 -7.37
CA VAL A 75 -2.44 4.72 -8.84
C VAL A 75 -2.51 6.20 -9.19
N SER A 76 -3.24 7.01 -8.40
CA SER A 76 -3.27 8.46 -8.57
C SER A 76 -1.88 9.10 -8.39
N ASP A 77 -1.16 8.71 -7.34
CA ASP A 77 0.13 9.31 -7.00
C ASP A 77 1.19 8.95 -8.06
N PHE A 78 1.10 7.74 -8.62
CA PHE A 78 1.96 7.31 -9.73
C PHE A 78 1.67 8.09 -11.03
N ILE A 79 0.40 8.35 -11.34
CA ILE A 79 0.05 9.18 -12.50
C ILE A 79 0.57 10.60 -12.32
N ILE A 80 0.41 11.19 -11.13
CA ILE A 80 0.95 12.52 -10.81
C ILE A 80 2.47 12.52 -10.97
N TYR A 81 3.16 11.50 -10.46
CA TYR A 81 4.60 11.36 -10.61
C TYR A 81 5.03 11.29 -12.08
N LYS A 82 4.32 10.52 -12.90
CA LYS A 82 4.62 10.42 -14.34
C LYS A 82 4.38 11.73 -15.10
N LEU A 83 3.43 12.55 -14.67
CA LEU A 83 3.12 13.82 -15.32
C LEU A 83 3.99 14.99 -14.82
N THR A 84 4.44 14.95 -13.56
CA THR A 84 5.08 16.11 -12.91
C THR A 84 6.52 15.86 -12.47
N GLY A 85 6.99 14.61 -12.47
CA GLY A 85 8.27 14.20 -11.88
C GLY A 85 8.32 14.26 -10.35
N ASN A 86 7.23 14.67 -9.70
CA ASN A 86 7.18 14.91 -8.25
C ASN A 86 6.19 13.95 -7.57
N TYR A 87 6.52 13.54 -6.35
CA TYR A 87 5.65 12.69 -5.54
C TYR A 87 4.69 13.54 -4.72
N PHE A 88 3.43 13.56 -5.12
CA PHE A 88 2.34 14.13 -4.32
C PHE A 88 1.37 13.04 -3.90
N THR A 89 0.96 13.09 -2.63
CA THR A 89 -0.12 12.24 -2.09
C THR A 89 -1.21 13.14 -1.55
N ASP A 90 -2.45 12.91 -1.99
CA ASP A 90 -3.61 13.62 -1.46
C ASP A 90 -3.85 13.28 0.01
N PHE A 91 -4.11 14.29 0.84
CA PHE A 91 -4.24 14.14 2.29
C PHE A 91 -5.41 13.22 2.67
N SER A 92 -6.51 13.24 1.91
CA SER A 92 -7.69 12.39 2.16
C SER A 92 -7.37 10.91 1.97
N LYS A 93 -6.36 10.60 1.15
CA LYS A 93 -5.90 9.22 0.87
C LYS A 93 -4.84 8.74 1.85
N LEU A 94 -4.31 9.62 2.70
CA LEU A 94 -3.29 9.27 3.69
C LEU A 94 -3.84 8.34 4.77
N ASN A 95 -5.11 8.50 5.17
CA ASN A 95 -5.72 7.65 6.20
C ASN A 95 -5.78 6.15 5.79
N CYS A 96 -5.85 5.89 4.48
CA CYS A 96 -5.84 4.54 3.90
C CYS A 96 -4.41 3.97 3.76
N LYS A 97 -3.36 4.80 3.92
CA LYS A 97 -1.97 4.38 4.04
C LYS A 97 -1.63 4.15 5.50
N LEU A 98 -0.94 3.05 5.81
CA LEU A 98 -0.22 2.97 7.07
C LEU A 98 0.72 4.18 7.13
N LYS A 99 0.71 4.92 8.25
CA LYS A 99 1.61 6.04 8.50
C LYS A 99 3.06 5.54 8.54
N GLU A 100 3.66 5.27 7.39
CA GLU A 100 5.11 5.23 7.28
C GLU A 100 5.60 6.65 7.55
N LYS A 101 6.36 6.80 8.65
CA LYS A 101 6.86 8.08 9.16
C LYS A 101 7.32 8.97 8.02
N HIS A 102 6.60 10.08 7.84
CA HIS A 102 7.02 11.20 7.03
C HIS A 102 8.39 11.69 7.53
N ASN A 103 9.45 11.37 6.79
CA ASN A 103 10.63 12.22 6.73
C ASN A 103 10.64 12.78 5.31
N PHE A 104 10.34 14.08 5.25
CA PHE A 104 10.56 14.94 4.09
C PHE A 104 12.04 14.93 3.70
#